data_AF-A0A5C4L4Y7-F1
#
_entry.id   AF-A0A5C4L4Y7-F1
#
_cell.length_a   1.000
_cell.length_b   1.000
_cell.length_c   1.000
_cell.angle_alpha   90.00
_cell.angle_beta   90.00
_cell.angle_gamma   90.00
#
_symmetry.space_group_name_H-M   'P 1'
#
loop_
_entity.id
_entity.type
_entity.pdbx_description
1 polymer ?
#
loop_
_entity_poly.entity_id
_entity_poly.type
_entity_poly.pdbx_seq_one_letter_code
_entity_poly.pdbx_strand_id
1 'polypeptide(L)'
;MEDAGYLFGLILDAFAGMVNAEPAGMQVAQAAEEAQAKPDTDDLARCSAEQIDLTKLDVFQLSALFEAYQVARFSWEGVAARPYCHADDRQSRFHPTELGELVKFEEERASWIMQRIEKEMATRKPRDDFERNEILMLRTQYEMRCNSRISENALLLDIIRAWIV
;
A
#
# COMPACT_ATOMS: atom_id res chain seq x y z
N MET A 1 -14.56 -17.08 -16.33
CA MET A 1 -14.65 -16.69 -14.92
C MET A 1 -13.55 -17.45 -14.17
N GLU A 2 -12.29 -17.12 -14.46
CA GLU A 2 -11.07 -17.78 -13.92
C GLU A 2 -9.89 -16.77 -13.91
N ASP A 3 -10.10 -15.53 -13.46
CA ASP A 3 -9.09 -14.45 -13.63
C ASP A 3 -8.32 -14.13 -12.33
N ALA A 4 -8.95 -14.32 -11.16
CA ALA A 4 -8.33 -13.98 -9.88
C ALA A 4 -7.18 -14.94 -9.52
N GLY A 5 -7.34 -16.25 -9.81
CA GLY A 5 -6.32 -17.26 -9.50
C GLY A 5 -5.02 -17.05 -10.30
N TYR A 6 -5.13 -16.55 -11.53
CA TYR A 6 -3.98 -16.23 -12.37
C TYR A 6 -3.21 -15.00 -11.87
N LEU A 7 -3.93 -13.95 -11.45
CA LEU A 7 -3.33 -12.75 -10.88
C LEU A 7 -2.61 -13.05 -9.55
N PHE A 8 -3.23 -13.86 -8.66
CA PHE A 8 -2.58 -14.30 -7.42
C PHE A 8 -1.35 -15.19 -7.69
N GLY A 9 -1.38 -16.03 -8.72
CA GLY A 9 -0.23 -16.83 -9.15
C GLY A 9 0.96 -15.95 -9.59
N LEU A 10 0.70 -14.93 -10.41
CA LEU A 10 1.74 -14.00 -10.87
C LEU A 10 2.35 -13.19 -9.72
N ILE A 11 1.55 -12.80 -8.73
CA ILE A 11 2.05 -12.09 -7.55
C ILE A 11 2.95 -13.02 -6.72
N LEU A 12 2.54 -14.26 -6.48
CA LEU A 12 3.33 -15.23 -5.71
C LEU A 12 4.65 -15.60 -6.42
N ASP A 13 4.64 -15.75 -7.75
CA ASP A 13 5.84 -16.03 -8.53
C ASP A 13 6.84 -14.86 -8.50
N ALA A 14 6.34 -13.61 -8.52
CA ALA A 14 7.18 -12.42 -8.36
C ALA A 14 7.85 -12.37 -6.98
N PHE A 15 7.11 -12.70 -5.91
CA PHE A 15 7.68 -12.80 -4.56
C PHE A 15 8.71 -13.93 -4.43
N ALA A 16 8.47 -15.09 -5.04
CA ALA A 16 9.42 -16.21 -5.04
C ALA A 16 10.72 -15.89 -5.79
N GLY A 17 10.65 -15.06 -6.85
CA GLY A 17 11.82 -14.56 -7.57
C GLY A 17 12.69 -13.60 -6.75
N MET A 18 12.10 -12.83 -5.82
CA MET A 18 12.84 -11.90 -4.96
C MET A 18 13.55 -12.60 -3.78
N VAL A 19 13.04 -13.75 -3.33
CA VAL A 19 13.61 -14.51 -2.19
C VAL A 19 14.77 -15.43 -2.62
N ASN A 20 14.88 -15.78 -3.90
CA ASN A 20 15.92 -16.68 -4.42
C ASN A 20 17.19 -15.98 -4.96
N ALA A 21 17.36 -14.67 -4.74
CA ALA A 21 18.63 -14.02 -4.99
C ALA A 21 19.67 -14.47 -3.94
N GLU A 22 20.62 -15.32 -4.34
CA GLU A 22 21.65 -15.92 -3.48
C GLU A 22 22.40 -14.89 -2.60
N PRO A 23 22.69 -15.22 -1.32
CA PRO A 23 23.50 -14.37 -0.46
C PRO A 23 24.97 -14.54 -0.80
N ALA A 24 25.56 -13.54 -1.47
CA ALA A 24 27.00 -13.45 -1.59
C ALA A 24 27.62 -13.14 -0.21
N GLY A 25 28.25 -14.16 0.39
CA GLY A 25 29.43 -13.99 1.23
C GLY A 25 29.23 -13.60 2.70
N MET A 26 29.46 -14.58 3.56
CA MET A 26 29.94 -14.44 4.94
C MET A 26 30.91 -13.25 5.13
N GLN A 27 30.58 -12.32 6.03
CA GLN A 27 31.47 -11.71 7.04
C GLN A 27 30.74 -10.57 7.77
N VAL A 28 30.01 -10.85 8.84
CA VAL A 28 29.96 -10.01 10.06
C VAL A 28 29.46 -10.87 11.23
N ALA A 29 30.27 -11.82 11.68
CA ALA A 29 30.17 -12.26 13.07
C ALA A 29 31.07 -11.31 13.87
N GLN A 30 30.54 -10.78 14.99
CA GLN A 30 31.20 -9.89 15.97
C GLN A 30 30.98 -8.38 15.78
N ALA A 31 29.73 -7.95 15.96
CA ALA A 31 29.40 -6.73 16.68
C ALA A 31 28.06 -6.96 17.38
N ALA A 32 28.10 -7.74 18.46
CA ALA A 32 27.00 -7.77 19.41
C ALA A 32 27.00 -6.45 20.21
N GLU A 33 25.80 -5.99 20.57
CA GLU A 33 25.54 -4.94 21.55
C GLU A 33 25.77 -3.48 21.11
N GLU A 34 25.05 -3.05 20.08
CA GLU A 34 24.38 -1.76 20.17
C GLU A 34 22.89 -2.02 19.97
N ALA A 35 22.05 -1.39 20.78
CA ALA A 35 20.60 -1.49 20.73
C ALA A 35 20.09 -1.06 19.34
N GLN A 36 20.10 -1.98 18.38
CA GLN A 36 19.42 -1.79 17.12
C GLN A 36 17.94 -1.92 17.44
N ALA A 37 17.31 -0.76 17.66
CA ALA A 37 15.87 -0.64 17.54
C ALA A 37 15.47 -1.43 16.30
N LYS A 38 14.66 -2.48 16.51
CA LYS A 38 14.08 -3.24 15.39
C LYS A 38 13.55 -2.19 14.41
N PRO A 39 13.99 -2.18 13.14
CA PRO A 39 13.60 -1.14 12.20
C PRO A 39 12.08 -1.06 12.20
N ASP A 40 11.55 0.15 12.34
CA ASP A 40 10.10 0.36 12.41
C ASP A 40 9.48 -0.23 11.13
N THR A 41 8.56 -1.18 11.31
CA THR A 41 7.93 -1.90 10.19
C THR A 41 7.25 -0.92 9.25
N ASP A 42 6.72 0.19 9.79
CA ASP A 42 6.10 1.25 9.00
C ASP A 42 7.12 2.01 8.14
N ASP A 43 8.32 2.30 8.69
CA ASP A 43 9.41 2.92 7.92
C ASP A 43 9.90 2.00 6.80
N LEU A 44 10.01 0.69 7.06
CA LEU A 44 10.36 -0.28 6.03
C LEU A 44 9.29 -0.34 4.93
N ALA A 45 8.01 -0.36 5.32
CA ALA A 45 6.88 -0.37 4.39
C ALA A 45 6.87 0.90 3.51
N ARG A 46 7.13 2.06 4.12
CA ARG A 46 7.28 3.34 3.43
C ARG A 46 8.45 3.33 2.44
N CYS A 47 9.63 2.91 2.85
CA CYS A 47 10.80 2.82 1.97
C CYS A 47 10.60 1.82 0.83
N SER A 48 9.91 0.70 1.08
CA SER A 48 9.54 -0.24 0.02
C SER A 48 8.54 0.37 -0.97
N ALA A 49 7.52 1.08 -0.47
CA ALA A 49 6.57 1.79 -1.30
C ALA A 49 7.25 2.83 -2.20
N GLU A 50 8.25 3.56 -1.70
CA GLU A 50 9.01 4.60 -2.43
C GLU A 50 9.74 4.07 -3.68
N GLN A 51 10.06 2.78 -3.75
CA GLN A 51 10.74 2.16 -4.89
C GLN A 51 9.89 2.14 -6.17
N ILE A 52 8.58 2.30 -6.06
CA ILE A 52 7.66 2.34 -7.20
C ILE A 52 7.70 3.74 -7.85
N ASP A 53 8.15 3.80 -9.11
CA ASP A 53 8.12 5.01 -9.92
C ASP A 53 6.71 5.22 -10.52
N LEU A 54 5.97 6.17 -9.95
CA LEU A 54 4.61 6.53 -10.37
C LEU A 54 4.58 7.58 -11.49
N THR A 55 5.70 8.26 -11.75
CA THR A 55 5.74 9.44 -12.62
C THR A 55 5.44 9.10 -14.08
N LYS A 56 5.75 7.88 -14.49
CA LYS A 56 5.56 7.39 -15.87
C LYS A 56 4.15 6.89 -16.16
N LEU A 57 3.31 6.76 -15.14
CA LEU A 57 1.95 6.29 -15.29
C LEU A 57 1.03 7.44 -15.71
N ASP A 58 0.07 7.13 -16.57
CA ASP A 58 -1.03 8.04 -16.88
C ASP A 58 -2.12 7.99 -15.78
N VAL A 59 -3.12 8.87 -15.90
CA VAL A 59 -4.20 9.01 -14.92
C VAL A 59 -4.98 7.70 -14.72
N PHE A 60 -5.29 6.98 -15.80
CA PHE A 60 -6.07 5.75 -15.72
C PHE A 60 -5.25 4.60 -15.15
N GLN A 61 -3.96 4.54 -15.48
CA GLN A 61 -3.02 3.57 -14.91
C GLN A 61 -2.85 3.80 -13.39
N LEU A 62 -2.73 5.05 -12.97
CA LEU A 62 -2.69 5.42 -11.55
C LEU A 62 -3.98 5.01 -10.83
N SER A 63 -5.15 5.25 -11.44
CA SER A 63 -6.43 4.81 -10.88
C SER A 63 -6.56 3.30 -10.76
N ALA A 64 -6.24 2.55 -11.81
CA ALA A 64 -6.27 1.10 -11.77
C ALA A 64 -5.31 0.54 -10.70
N LEU A 65 -4.14 1.14 -10.56
CA LEU A 65 -3.17 0.77 -9.52
C LEU A 65 -3.70 1.07 -8.12
N PHE A 66 -4.37 2.21 -7.93
CA PHE A 66 -4.99 2.58 -6.67
C PHE A 66 -6.08 1.58 -6.26
N GLU A 67 -6.95 1.19 -7.17
CA GLU A 67 -7.96 0.16 -6.91
C GLU A 67 -7.34 -1.19 -6.56
N ALA A 68 -6.29 -1.60 -7.28
CA ALA A 68 -5.57 -2.84 -6.99
C ALA A 68 -4.99 -2.84 -5.57
N TYR A 69 -4.36 -1.74 -5.15
CA TYR A 69 -3.81 -1.63 -3.79
C TYR A 69 -4.87 -1.47 -2.72
N GLN A 70 -6.04 -0.89 -3.02
CA GLN A 70 -7.19 -0.91 -2.10
C GLN A 70 -7.63 -2.35 -1.82
N VAL A 71 -7.79 -3.16 -2.88
CA VAL A 71 -8.18 -4.57 -2.74
C VAL A 71 -7.09 -5.36 -2.01
N ALA A 72 -5.82 -5.12 -2.33
CA ALA A 72 -4.70 -5.77 -1.66
C ALA A 72 -4.68 -5.45 -0.16
N ARG A 73 -4.78 -4.16 0.20
CA ARG A 73 -4.84 -3.73 1.61
C ARG A 73 -5.99 -4.40 2.36
N PHE A 74 -7.21 -4.33 1.82
CA PHE A 74 -8.38 -4.95 2.45
C PHE A 74 -8.21 -6.47 2.62
N SER A 75 -7.56 -7.12 1.65
CA SER A 75 -7.25 -8.55 1.72
C SER A 75 -6.27 -8.82 2.86
N TRP A 76 -5.22 -8.01 3.01
CA TRP A 76 -4.25 -8.12 4.10
C TRP A 76 -4.86 -7.84 5.47
N GLU A 77 -5.71 -6.82 5.62
CA GLU A 77 -6.49 -6.57 6.85
C GLU A 77 -7.29 -7.83 7.26
N GLY A 78 -7.91 -8.50 6.28
CA GLY A 78 -8.66 -9.74 6.51
C GLY A 78 -7.80 -10.95 6.91
N VAL A 79 -6.54 -11.00 6.47
CA VAL A 79 -5.56 -12.01 6.90
C VAL A 79 -5.01 -11.64 8.28
N ALA A 80 -4.75 -10.36 8.55
CA ALA A 80 -4.23 -9.86 9.83
C ALA A 80 -5.17 -10.22 10.99
N ALA A 81 -6.48 -10.17 10.75
CA ALA A 81 -7.50 -10.53 11.74
C ALA A 81 -7.58 -12.03 12.07
N ARG A 82 -6.75 -12.89 11.47
CA ARG A 82 -6.81 -14.35 11.67
C ARG A 82 -6.02 -14.78 12.90
N PRO A 83 -6.49 -15.78 13.66
CA PRO A 83 -5.82 -16.21 14.89
C PRO A 83 -4.36 -16.61 14.72
N TYR A 84 -3.97 -17.17 13.57
CA TYR A 84 -2.57 -17.57 13.30
C TYR A 84 -1.61 -16.40 13.08
N CYS A 85 -2.13 -15.17 12.91
CA CYS A 85 -1.33 -13.94 12.87
C CYS A 85 -0.99 -13.43 14.27
N HIS A 86 -1.55 -14.05 15.33
CA HIS A 86 -1.32 -13.66 16.70
C HIS A 86 -0.81 -14.84 17.54
N ALA A 87 0.28 -14.62 18.25
CA ALA A 87 0.71 -15.50 19.32
C ALA A 87 -0.10 -15.18 20.58
N ASP A 88 -0.71 -16.20 21.16
CA ASP A 88 -1.30 -16.12 22.49
C ASP A 88 -0.17 -16.23 23.50
N ASP A 89 0.22 -15.10 24.10
CA ASP A 89 1.08 -15.15 25.27
C ASP A 89 0.22 -15.42 26.51
N ARG A 90 0.79 -16.16 27.48
CA ARG A 90 0.10 -16.45 28.76
C ARG A 90 -0.24 -15.18 29.57
N GLN A 91 0.09 -13.99 29.07
CA GLN A 91 -0.11 -12.69 29.69
C GLN A 91 -1.18 -11.85 28.96
N SER A 92 -1.94 -12.45 28.04
CA SER A 92 -3.01 -11.80 27.26
C SER A 92 -2.55 -10.59 26.42
N ARG A 93 -1.27 -10.53 26.03
CA ARG A 93 -0.80 -9.60 25.01
C ARG A 93 -0.84 -10.29 23.67
N PHE A 94 -1.65 -9.74 22.76
CA PHE A 94 -1.64 -10.15 21.36
C PHE A 94 -0.34 -9.67 20.74
N HIS A 95 0.61 -10.60 20.59
CA HIS A 95 1.84 -10.35 19.85
C HIS A 95 1.67 -10.89 18.42
N PRO A 96 2.02 -10.11 17.38
CA PRO A 96 2.00 -10.64 16.03
C PRO A 96 2.99 -11.80 15.89
N THR A 97 2.60 -12.86 15.19
CA THR A 97 3.53 -13.90 14.73
C THR A 97 4.39 -13.33 13.60
N GLU A 98 5.40 -14.07 13.14
CA GLU A 98 6.17 -13.66 11.93
C GLU A 98 5.26 -13.44 10.72
N LEU A 99 4.23 -14.27 10.56
CA LEU A 99 3.20 -14.08 9.55
C LEU A 99 2.37 -12.82 9.80
N GLY A 100 2.02 -12.55 11.06
CA GLY A 100 1.33 -11.31 11.44
C GLY A 100 2.13 -10.05 11.13
N GLU A 101 3.44 -10.07 11.37
CA GLU A 101 4.35 -8.97 11.04
C GLU A 101 4.46 -8.77 9.52
N LEU A 102 4.56 -9.85 8.74
CA LEU A 102 4.59 -9.78 7.28
C LEU A 102 3.30 -9.19 6.72
N VAL A 103 2.15 -9.64 7.22
CA VAL A 103 0.84 -9.14 6.77
C VAL A 103 0.69 -7.67 7.11
N LYS A 104 1.10 -7.26 8.31
CA LYS A 104 1.09 -5.86 8.74
C LYS A 104 1.97 -5.00 7.82
N PHE A 105 3.18 -5.47 7.51
CA PHE A 105 4.07 -4.79 6.56
C PHE A 105 3.41 -4.60 5.19
N GLU A 106 2.77 -5.62 4.62
CA GLU A 106 2.13 -5.52 3.31
C GLU A 106 0.88 -4.61 3.32
N GLU A 107 0.13 -4.60 4.42
CA GLU A 107 -0.99 -3.67 4.63
C GLU A 107 -0.50 -2.21 4.69
N GLU A 108 0.55 -1.93 5.47
CA GLU A 108 1.18 -0.61 5.59
C GLU A 108 1.76 -0.18 4.25
N ARG A 109 2.45 -1.08 3.54
CA ARG A 109 3.04 -0.82 2.23
C ARG A 109 1.97 -0.44 1.21
N ALA A 110 0.87 -1.18 1.16
CA ALA A 110 -0.26 -0.85 0.30
C ALA A 110 -0.85 0.54 0.63
N SER A 111 -0.95 0.87 1.92
CA SER A 111 -1.41 2.20 2.38
C SER A 111 -0.49 3.34 1.94
N TRP A 112 0.84 3.15 2.06
CA TRP A 112 1.82 4.12 1.58
C TRP A 112 1.76 4.30 0.07
N ILE A 113 1.61 3.22 -0.69
CA ILE A 113 1.49 3.30 -2.15
C ILE A 113 0.23 4.06 -2.56
N MET A 114 -0.92 3.77 -1.94
CA MET A 114 -2.17 4.51 -2.20
C MET A 114 -2.02 6.01 -1.91
N GLN A 115 -1.38 6.38 -0.79
CA GLN A 115 -1.11 7.79 -0.49
C GLN A 115 -0.21 8.43 -1.55
N ARG A 116 0.84 7.73 -2.00
CA ARG A 116 1.73 8.25 -3.04
C ARG A 116 0.99 8.43 -4.38
N ILE A 117 0.08 7.52 -4.72
CA ILE A 117 -0.76 7.65 -5.92
C ILE A 117 -1.68 8.87 -5.81
N GLU A 118 -2.33 9.09 -4.65
CA GLU A 118 -3.17 10.27 -4.46
C GLU A 118 -2.36 11.56 -4.63
N LYS A 119 -1.19 11.65 -4.00
CA LYS A 119 -0.28 12.79 -4.13
C LYS A 119 0.13 13.03 -5.58
N GLU A 120 0.48 11.96 -6.30
CA GLU A 120 0.84 12.05 -7.72
C GLU A 120 -0.36 12.56 -8.54
N MET A 121 -1.56 12.01 -8.33
CA MET A 121 -2.80 12.41 -9.00
C MET A 121 -3.15 13.87 -8.76
N ALA A 122 -2.92 14.38 -7.55
CA ALA A 122 -3.13 15.80 -7.21
C ALA A 122 -2.24 16.76 -8.01
N THR A 123 -1.09 16.29 -8.51
CA THR A 123 -0.18 17.11 -9.33
C THR A 123 -0.51 17.09 -10.83
N ARG A 124 -1.38 16.17 -11.28
CA ARG A 124 -1.68 15.99 -12.69
C ARG A 124 -2.63 17.07 -13.21
N LYS A 125 -2.33 17.58 -14.40
CA LYS A 125 -3.25 18.44 -15.16
C LYS A 125 -4.06 17.54 -16.11
N PRO A 126 -5.39 17.45 -15.96
CA PRO A 126 -6.20 16.62 -16.84
C PRO A 126 -6.18 17.16 -18.27
N ARG A 127 -6.15 16.24 -19.24
CA ARG A 127 -6.20 16.55 -20.68
C ARG A 127 -7.63 16.73 -21.18
N ASP A 128 -8.56 16.03 -20.56
CA ASP A 128 -9.98 16.04 -20.90
C ASP A 128 -10.86 15.86 -19.64
N ASP A 129 -12.18 15.90 -19.83
CA ASP A 129 -13.14 15.76 -18.74
C ASP A 129 -13.14 14.34 -18.15
N PHE A 130 -12.73 13.31 -18.91
CA PHE A 130 -12.65 11.95 -18.38
C PHE A 130 -11.53 11.83 -17.36
N GLU A 131 -10.32 12.29 -17.69
CA GLU A 131 -9.20 12.34 -16.75
C GLU A 131 -9.50 13.22 -15.54
N ARG A 132 -10.16 14.36 -15.75
CA ARG A 132 -10.57 15.23 -14.64
C ARG A 132 -11.50 14.49 -13.68
N ASN A 133 -12.52 13.80 -14.20
CA ASN A 133 -13.46 13.05 -13.39
C ASN A 133 -12.77 11.89 -12.67
N GLU A 134 -11.83 11.22 -13.33
CA GLU A 134 -11.04 10.13 -12.78
C GLU A 134 -10.17 10.60 -11.61
N ILE A 135 -9.47 11.73 -11.76
CA ILE A 135 -8.70 12.38 -10.69
C ILE A 135 -9.60 12.73 -9.50
N LEU A 136 -10.75 13.37 -9.76
CA LEU A 136 -11.68 13.74 -8.70
C LEU A 136 -12.23 12.52 -7.97
N MET A 137 -12.58 11.47 -8.71
CA MET A 137 -13.10 10.22 -8.15
C MET A 137 -12.06 9.58 -7.22
N LEU A 138 -10.83 9.36 -7.69
CA LEU A 138 -9.77 8.74 -6.89
C LEU A 138 -9.47 9.53 -5.62
N ARG A 139 -9.26 10.85 -5.75
CA ARG A 139 -8.93 11.70 -4.60
C ARG A 139 -10.06 11.73 -3.57
N THR A 140 -11.31 11.75 -4.03
CA THR A 140 -12.48 11.65 -3.14
C THR A 140 -12.53 10.29 -2.42
N GLN A 141 -12.29 9.19 -3.15
CA GLN A 141 -12.24 7.86 -2.55
C GLN A 141 -11.15 7.76 -1.48
N TYR A 142 -9.96 8.29 -1.75
CA TYR A 142 -8.86 8.32 -0.78
C TYR A 142 -9.25 9.08 0.50
N GLU A 143 -9.76 10.31 0.39
CA GLU A 143 -10.19 11.12 1.55
C GLU A 143 -11.28 10.43 2.36
N MET A 144 -12.30 9.85 1.70
CA MET A 144 -13.38 9.19 2.42
C MET A 144 -12.92 7.92 3.15
N ARG A 145 -11.99 7.17 2.59
CA ARG A 145 -11.51 5.90 3.19
C ARG A 145 -10.43 6.12 4.23
N CYS A 146 -9.49 7.02 3.99
CA CYS A 146 -8.35 7.24 4.88
C CYS A 146 -8.64 8.29 5.95
N ASN A 147 -9.37 9.36 5.59
CA ASN A 147 -9.60 10.51 6.48
C ASN A 147 -11.04 10.59 7.02
N SER A 148 -11.97 9.76 6.51
CA SER A 148 -13.41 9.79 6.86
C SER A 148 -14.11 11.13 6.58
N ARG A 149 -13.43 12.06 5.91
CA ARG A 149 -13.92 13.39 5.51
C ARG A 149 -13.04 13.95 4.41
N ILE A 150 -13.59 14.85 3.59
CA ILE A 150 -12.79 15.68 2.67
C ILE A 150 -12.17 16.80 3.49
N SER A 151 -10.85 16.72 3.71
CA SER A 151 -10.08 17.69 4.47
C SER A 151 -9.56 18.84 3.61
N GLU A 152 -9.38 18.61 2.31
CA GLU A 152 -8.85 19.60 1.37
C GLU A 152 -9.95 20.46 0.73
N ASN A 153 -9.98 21.75 1.07
CA ASN A 153 -10.97 22.69 0.53
C ASN A 153 -10.89 22.85 -0.99
N ALA A 154 -9.70 22.72 -1.58
CA ALA A 154 -9.52 22.80 -3.04
C ALA A 154 -10.23 21.64 -3.74
N LEU A 155 -10.03 20.40 -3.25
CA LEU A 155 -10.75 19.22 -3.73
C LEU A 155 -12.27 19.38 -3.59
N LEU A 156 -12.74 19.88 -2.45
CA LEU A 156 -14.18 20.14 -2.25
C LEU A 156 -14.75 21.13 -3.28
N LEU A 157 -14.03 22.22 -3.57
CA LEU A 157 -14.44 23.20 -4.57
C LEU A 157 -14.48 22.59 -5.98
N ASP A 158 -13.51 21.75 -6.32
CA ASP A 158 -13.48 21.09 -7.63
C ASP A 158 -14.60 20.06 -7.79
N ILE A 159 -14.94 19.32 -6.72
CA ILE A 159 -16.13 18.45 -6.68
C ILE A 159 -17.42 19.26 -6.89
N ILE A 160 -17.58 20.38 -6.18
CA ILE A 160 -18.77 21.25 -6.31
C ILE A 160 -18.89 21.78 -7.74
N ARG A 161 -17.79 22.21 -8.35
CA ARG A 161 -17.77 22.69 -9.74
C ARG A 161 -18.17 21.60 -10.73
N ALA A 162 -17.77 20.35 -10.50
CA ALA A 162 -18.13 19.23 -11.35
C ALA A 162 -19.64 18.89 -11.29
N TRP A 163 -20.35 19.26 -10.22
CA TRP A 163 -21.79 19.00 -10.03
C TRP A 163 -22.73 20.10 -10.55
N ILE A 164 -22.23 21.29 -10.85
CA ILE A 164 -23.04 22.42 -11.32
C ILE A 164 -23.21 22.40 -12.85
N VAL A 165 -22.45 21.56 -13.56
CA VAL A 165 -22.53 21.35 -15.01
C VAL A 165 -23.59 20.30 -15.35
#